data_AF-A0A157SRU5-F1
#
_entry.id   AF-A0A157SRU5-F1
#
_cell.length_a   1.000
_cell.length_b   1.000
_cell.length_c   1.000
_cell.angle_alpha   90.00
_cell.angle_beta   90.00
_cell.angle_gamma   90.00
#
_symmetry.space_group_name_H-M   'P 1'
#
loop_
_entity.id
_entity.type
_entity.pdbx_description
1 polymer ?
#
loop_
_entity_poly.entity_id
_entity_poly.type
_entity_poly.pdbx_seq_one_letter_code
_entity_poly.pdbx_strand_id
1 'polypeptide(L)' 'MSLFNVWRHGAAMKTTVIAGNCQQAVDRFCQRHGYADHAEYCRQRRLAQTDIHVQAVYAPCQARGGCFAGDCCLR' A
#
# COMPACT_ATOMS: atom_id res chain seq x y z
N MET A 1 -8.45 -6.77 -11.42
CA MET A 1 -8.18 -5.59 -10.57
C MET A 1 -8.85 -5.82 -9.22
N SER A 2 -8.19 -5.42 -8.14
CA SER A 2 -8.61 -5.65 -6.76
C SER A 2 -8.61 -4.34 -5.98
N LEU A 3 -9.35 -4.32 -4.86
CA LEU A 3 -9.39 -3.20 -3.94
C LEU A 3 -8.31 -3.36 -2.86
N PHE A 4 -7.54 -2.31 -2.64
CA PHE A 4 -6.50 -2.24 -1.62
C PHE A 4 -6.71 -1.01 -0.75
N ASN A 5 -6.65 -1.16 0.56
CA ASN A 5 -6.52 -0.04 1.48
C ASN A 5 -5.04 0.25 1.67
N VAL A 6 -4.62 1.50 1.51
CA VAL A 6 -3.25 1.97 1.75
C VAL A 6 -3.29 3.06 2.82
N TRP A 7 -2.39 3.00 3.79
CA TRP A 7 -2.28 4.01 4.84
C TRP A 7 -0.86 4.14 5.37
N ARG A 8 -0.54 5.30 5.94
CA ARG A 8 0.71 5.48 6.67
C ARG A 8 0.56 4.98 8.11
N HIS A 9 1.63 4.48 8.71
CA HIS A 9 1.68 4.20 10.13
C HIS A 9 1.27 5.45 10.92
N GLY A 10 0.34 5.28 11.87
CA GLY A 10 -0.25 6.37 12.65
C GLY A 10 -1.25 7.26 11.89
N ALA A 11 -1.62 6.94 10.64
CA ALA A 11 -2.69 7.67 9.94
C ALA A 11 -4.06 7.34 10.55
N ALA A 12 -4.88 8.38 10.75
CA ALA A 12 -6.23 8.24 11.30
C ALA A 12 -7.22 7.56 10.33
N MET A 13 -6.91 7.54 9.03
CA MET A 13 -7.79 7.01 7.98
C MET A 13 -7.00 6.19 6.95
N LYS A 14 -7.68 5.19 6.37
CA LYS A 14 -7.18 4.39 5.26
C LYS A 14 -7.69 4.93 3.93
N THR A 15 -6.85 4.87 2.90
CA THR A 15 -7.24 5.25 1.53
C THR A 15 -7.46 4.00 0.70
N THR A 16 -8.67 3.81 0.17
CA THR A 16 -8.95 2.70 -0.74
C THR A 16 -8.55 3.06 -2.17
N VAL A 17 -7.84 2.14 -2.82
CA VAL A 17 -7.28 2.27 -4.16
C VAL A 17 -7.59 1.00 -4.95
N ILE A 18 -8.01 1.14 -6.21
CA ILE A 18 -8.14 0.01 -7.13
C ILE A 18 -6.78 -0.19 -7.81
N ALA A 19 -6.22 -1.40 -7.76
CA ALA A 19 -4.96 -1.73 -8.41
C ALA A 19 -4.91 -3.21 -8.84
N GLY A 20 -3.91 -3.60 -9.63
CA GLY A 20 -3.65 -4.98 -10.02
C GLY A 20 -2.87 -5.78 -8.97
N ASN A 21 -2.07 -5.11 -8.15
CA ASN A 21 -1.26 -5.69 -7.08
C ASN A 21 -0.96 -4.64 -5.99
N CYS A 22 -0.32 -5.04 -4.89
CA CYS A 22 -0.06 -4.15 -3.77
C CYS A 22 0.94 -3.03 -4.10
N GLN A 23 1.96 -3.30 -4.92
CA GLN A 23 2.93 -2.29 -5.36
C GLN A 23 2.23 -1.16 -6.12
N GLN A 24 1.42 -1.52 -7.11
CA GLN A 24 0.64 -0.57 -7.88
C GLN A 24 -0.38 0.18 -7.01
N ALA A 25 -0.91 -0.43 -5.94
CA ALA A 25 -1.77 0.25 -4.99
C ALA A 25 -1.03 1.36 -4.22
N VAL A 26 0.20 1.07 -3.76
CA VAL A 26 1.05 2.05 -3.06
C VAL A 26 1.48 3.16 -4.00
N ASP A 27 1.88 2.85 -5.24
CA ASP A 27 2.26 3.86 -6.23
C ASP A 27 1.09 4.79 -6.54
N ARG A 28 -0.12 4.24 -6.76
CA ARG A 28 -1.35 5.03 -6.96
C ARG A 28 -1.71 5.88 -5.75
N PHE A 29 -1.49 5.36 -4.54
CA PHE A 29 -1.66 6.14 -3.31
C PHE A 29 -0.69 7.34 -3.28
N CYS A 30 0.59 7.13 -3.59
CA CYS A 30 1.59 8.19 -3.62
C CYS A 30 1.31 9.23 -4.72
N GLN A 31 0.90 8.78 -5.90
CA GLN A 31 0.46 9.65 -7.01
C GLN A 31 -0.72 10.53 -6.64
N ARG A 32 -1.70 9.98 -5.91
CA ARG A 32 -2.84 10.77 -5.42
C ARG A 32 -2.41 11.90 -4.47
N HIS A 33 -1.29 11.74 -3.79
CA HIS A 33 -0.69 12.76 -2.94
C HIS A 33 0.29 13.69 -3.67
N GLY A 34 0.44 13.55 -5.00
CA GLY A 34 1.27 14.44 -5.85
C GLY A 34 2.72 13.99 -6.05
N TYR A 35 3.04 12.74 -5.72
CA TYR A 35 4.41 12.20 -5.86
C TYR A 35 4.49 11.25 -7.07
N ALA A 36 5.60 11.25 -7.79
CA ALA A 36 5.76 10.44 -9.00
C ALA A 36 5.73 8.93 -8.70
N ASP A 37 6.38 8.54 -7.59
CA ASP A 37 6.48 7.15 -7.14
C ASP A 37 6.58 7.05 -5.60
N HIS A 38 6.51 5.82 -5.08
CA HIS A 38 6.62 5.53 -3.66
C HIS A 38 7.97 5.96 -3.05
N ALA A 39 9.07 5.89 -3.81
CA ALA A 39 10.40 6.25 -3.32
C ALA A 39 10.52 7.76 -3.11
N GLU A 40 9.94 8.57 -4.00
CA GLU A 40 9.85 10.02 -3.86
C GLU A 40 9.01 10.40 -2.64
N TYR A 41 7.84 9.78 -2.47
CA TYR A 41 6.98 9.99 -1.32
C TYR A 41 7.72 9.72 0.00
N CYS A 42 8.41 8.57 0.09
CA CYS A 42 9.19 8.21 1.29
C CYS A 42 10.33 9.20 1.54
N ARG A 43 11.07 9.59 0.49
CA ARG A 43 12.21 10.51 0.61
C ARG A 43 11.77 11.89 1.09
N GLN A 44 10.72 12.46 0.50
CA GLN A 44 10.23 13.79 0.88
C GLN A 44 9.62 13.80 2.28
N ARG A 45 9.00 12.71 2.73
CA ARG A 45 8.38 12.59 4.06
C ARG A 45 9.33 12.07 5.14
N ARG A 46 10.58 11.73 4.80
CA ARG A 46 11.55 11.05 5.67
C ARG A 46 10.98 9.80 6.33
N LEU A 47 10.23 9.02 5.55
CA LEU A 47 9.61 7.77 5.99
C LEU A 47 10.45 6.58 5.56
N ALA A 48 10.45 5.53 6.37
CA ALA A 48 10.86 4.22 5.91
C ALA A 48 9.76 3.63 5.02
N GLN A 49 10.11 2.79 4.06
CA GLN A 49 9.10 2.11 3.21
C GLN A 49 8.13 1.26 4.05
N THR A 50 8.58 0.79 5.22
CA THR A 50 7.78 0.07 6.22
C THR A 50 6.72 0.93 6.92
N ASP A 51 6.77 2.26 6.76
CA ASP A 51 5.75 3.17 7.29
C ASP A 51 4.48 3.19 6.43
N ILE A 52 4.47 2.53 5.27
CA ILE A 52 3.28 2.40 4.44
C ILE A 52 2.74 0.97 4.52
N HIS A 53 1.47 0.91 4.87
CA HIS A 53 0.69 -0.30 5.09
C HIS A 53 -0.28 -0.47 3.94
N VAL A 54 -0.50 -1.70 3.50
CA VAL A 54 -1.36 -2.00 2.34
C VAL A 54 -2.13 -3.31 2.55
N GLN A 55 -3.44 -3.22 2.59
CA GLN A 55 -4.34 -4.34 2.86
C GLN A 55 -5.21 -4.61 1.64
N ALA A 56 -5.25 -5.84 1.15
CA ALA A 56 -6.27 -6.24 0.19
C ALA A 56 -7.65 -6.31 0.87
N VAL A 57 -8.65 -5.60 0.33
CA VAL A 57 -10.03 -5.58 0.84
C VAL A 57 -10.82 -6.79 0.36
N TYR A 58 -10.53 -7.22 -0.88
CA TYR A 58 -11.04 -8.46 -1.47
C TYR A 58 -9.88 -9.17 -2.15
N ALA A 59 -9.18 -10.01 -1.38
CA ALA A 59 -8.40 -11.09 -1.94
C ALA A 59 -9.09 -12.40 -1.50
N PRO A 60 -9.59 -13.25 -2.42
CA PRO A 60 -9.92 -14.61 -2.02
C PRO A 60 -8.65 -15.22 -1.40
N CYS A 61 -8.74 -15.65 -0.15
CA CYS A 61 -7.62 -16.23 0.60
C CYS A 61 -7.11 -17.50 -0.09
N GLN A 62 -6.16 -17.38 -1.00
CA GLN A 62 -5.36 -18.46 -1.59
C GLN A 62 -4.15 -17.80 -2.26
N ALA A 63 -2.93 -18.30 -2.21
CA ALA A 63 -2.26 -19.36 -1.46
C ALA A 63 -0.77 -19.19 -1.82
N ARG A 64 0.11 -19.72 -0.96
CA ARG A 64 1.57 -19.80 -1.10
C ARG A 64 2.36 -18.58 -0.62
N GLY A 65 2.70 -18.62 0.67
CA GLY A 65 3.99 -18.08 1.13
C GLY A 65 3.99 -16.68 1.75
N GLY A 66 3.04 -16.38 2.65
CA GLY A 66 3.31 -15.38 3.70
C GLY A 66 2.65 -14.01 3.58
N CYS A 67 1.51 -13.89 2.88
CA CYS A 67 0.63 -12.74 3.11
C CYS A 67 -0.23 -13.06 4.34
N PHE A 68 0.19 -12.61 5.53
CA PHE A 68 -0.71 -12.56 6.68
C PHE A 68 -1.88 -11.64 6.34
N ALA A 69 -3.09 -12.03 6.77
CA ALA A 69 -4.26 -11.17 6.69
C ALA A 69 -3.92 -9.81 7.29
N GLY A 70 -3.78 -8.76 6.47
CA GLY A 70 -3.49 -7.43 6.99
C GLY A 70 -2.65 -6.56 6.09
N ASP A 71 -1.46 -7.00 5.69
CA ASP A 71 -0.47 -6.08 5.11
C ASP A 71 0.40 -6.78 4.06
N CYS A 72 0.42 -6.28 2.82
CA CYS A 72 1.45 -6.65 1.86
C CYS A 72 2.73 -5.92 2.27
N CYS A 73 3.57 -6.58 3.06
CA CYS A 73 4.94 -6.11 3.25
C CYS A 73 5.65 -6.15 1.89
N LEU A 74 5.77 -4.98 1.23
CA LEU A 74 6.68 -4.79 0.12
C LEU A 74 8.09 -4.99 0.69
N ARG A 75 8.69 -6.13 0.36
CA ARG A 75 9.99 -6.56 0.87
C ARG A 75 11.10 -6.11 -0.08
#